data_AF-A0A1D8QQR5-F1
#
_entry.id   AF-A0A1D8QQR5-F1
#
_cell.length_a   1.000
_cell.length_b   1.000
_cell.length_c   1.000
_cell.angle_alpha   90.00
_cell.angle_beta   90.00
_cell.angle_gamma   90.00
#
_symmetry.space_group_name_H-M   'P 1'
#
loop_
_entity.id
_entity.type
_entity.pdbx_description
1 polymer ?
#
loop_
_entity_poly.entity_id
_entity_poly.type
_entity_poly.pdbx_seq_one_letter_code
_entity_poly.pdbx_strand_id
1 'polypeptide(L)'
;MVIWLSGRKVEMADVNQKQLRYRTMILYLSNMLRPEEVQAMKFLCKDLIKAAQRDKIKDFLELITILEERKEISSENIKFLLYLLTNATKGRRDVFDAVHEYQPQDETVDATPEYPAQRDYTNPELRQPIELLKRKLGRDWRFFVRYLGVDDVEIDNLADAYPRDVKEQIHRAIKIYLNEKRERSSKQDLIDACKNVKRMDLARKLEADDFN
;
A
#
# COMPACT_ATOMS: atom_id res chain seq x y z
N MET A 1 -25.38 -36.88 16.22
CA MET A 1 -24.90 -37.00 17.61
C MET A 1 -23.99 -35.81 17.85
N VAL A 2 -24.47 -34.83 18.62
CA VAL A 2 -23.85 -33.51 18.74
C VAL A 2 -22.96 -33.52 19.97
N ILE A 3 -21.66 -33.26 19.81
CA ILE A 3 -20.74 -33.07 20.93
C ILE A 3 -20.27 -31.62 20.86
N TRP A 4 -20.56 -30.87 21.92
CA TRP A 4 -20.11 -29.49 22.11
C TRP A 4 -18.81 -29.50 22.90
N LEU A 5 -17.76 -28.86 22.37
CA LEU A 5 -16.60 -28.39 23.14
C LEU A 5 -16.19 -27.01 22.62
N SER A 6 -16.36 -26.00 23.48
CA SER A 6 -15.67 -24.70 23.49
C SER A 6 -15.48 -23.94 22.15
N GLY A 7 -16.45 -23.10 21.80
CA GLY A 7 -16.17 -21.68 21.55
C GLY A 7 -15.30 -21.24 20.37
N ARG A 8 -15.18 -22.00 19.27
CA ARG A 8 -14.66 -21.42 18.00
C ARG A 8 -15.13 -22.19 16.75
N LYS A 9 -16.33 -21.86 16.26
CA LYS A 9 -16.80 -22.29 14.93
C LYS A 9 -16.25 -21.34 13.86
N VAL A 10 -14.93 -21.32 13.69
CA VAL A 10 -14.28 -20.81 12.47
C VAL A 10 -13.88 -22.04 11.68
N GLU A 11 -14.84 -22.68 11.01
CA GLU A 11 -14.67 -24.01 10.44
C GLU A 11 -15.07 -24.04 8.95
N MET A 12 -14.07 -24.23 8.08
CA MET A 12 -14.14 -24.65 6.66
C MET A 12 -14.81 -23.70 5.65
N ALA A 13 -15.96 -23.11 5.97
CA ALA A 13 -16.70 -22.23 5.06
C ALA A 13 -15.94 -20.93 4.78
N ASP A 14 -15.35 -20.34 5.82
CA ASP A 14 -14.55 -19.11 5.75
C ASP A 14 -13.25 -19.29 4.94
N VAL A 15 -12.56 -20.43 5.15
CA VAL A 15 -11.34 -20.81 4.39
C VAL A 15 -11.65 -20.97 2.90
N ASN A 16 -12.75 -21.67 2.57
CA ASN A 16 -13.18 -21.85 1.18
C ASN A 16 -13.59 -20.51 0.53
N GLN A 17 -14.23 -19.62 1.29
CA GLN A 17 -14.63 -18.30 0.78
C GLN A 17 -13.41 -17.42 0.50
N LYS A 18 -12.42 -17.39 1.39
CA LYS A 18 -11.16 -16.66 1.20
C LYS A 18 -10.36 -17.18 0.02
N GLN A 19 -10.25 -18.50 -0.12
CA GLN A 19 -9.55 -19.11 -1.25
C GLN A 19 -10.27 -18.85 -2.57
N LEU A 20 -11.61 -18.86 -2.58
CA LEU A 20 -12.39 -18.50 -3.77
C LEU A 20 -12.20 -17.04 -4.15
N ARG A 21 -12.24 -16.11 -3.18
CA ARG A 21 -11.96 -14.68 -3.38
C ARG A 21 -10.58 -14.48 -4.02
N TYR A 22 -9.59 -15.25 -3.57
CA TYR A 22 -8.21 -15.15 -4.06
C TYR A 22 -8.14 -15.57 -5.53
N ARG A 23 -8.77 -16.71 -5.87
CA ARG A 23 -8.84 -17.17 -7.26
C ARG A 23 -9.57 -16.16 -8.17
N THR A 24 -10.64 -15.54 -7.68
CA THR A 24 -11.36 -14.48 -8.41
C THR A 24 -10.47 -13.25 -8.65
N MET A 25 -9.74 -12.78 -7.63
CA MET A 25 -8.79 -11.68 -7.77
C MET A 25 -7.70 -11.98 -8.80
N ILE A 26 -7.09 -13.16 -8.72
CA ILE A 26 -6.04 -13.58 -9.67
C ILE A 26 -6.58 -13.62 -11.11
N LEU A 27 -7.79 -14.14 -11.32
CA LEU A 27 -8.43 -14.16 -12.64
C LEU A 27 -8.72 -12.75 -13.16
N TYR A 28 -9.21 -11.87 -12.29
CA TYR A 28 -9.47 -10.48 -12.64
C TYR A 28 -8.18 -9.74 -13.03
N LEU A 29 -7.11 -9.89 -12.25
CA LEU A 29 -5.78 -9.36 -12.57
C LEU A 29 -5.26 -9.90 -13.92
N SER A 30 -5.44 -11.20 -14.18
CA SER A 30 -5.02 -11.80 -15.45
C SER A 30 -5.66 -11.16 -16.67
N ASN A 31 -6.90 -10.68 -16.55
CA ASN A 31 -7.61 -10.01 -17.65
C ASN A 31 -7.20 -8.55 -17.82
N MET A 32 -6.68 -7.92 -16.76
CA MET A 32 -6.28 -6.52 -16.76
C MET A 32 -4.81 -6.31 -17.12
N LEU A 33 -3.94 -7.27 -16.79
CA LEU A 33 -2.50 -7.15 -16.99
C LEU A 33 -2.13 -7.20 -18.47
N ARG A 34 -1.27 -6.26 -18.88
CA ARG A 34 -0.74 -6.20 -20.24
C ARG A 34 0.39 -7.22 -20.42
N PRO A 35 0.60 -7.76 -21.64
CA PRO A 35 1.68 -8.72 -21.90
C PRO A 35 3.07 -8.22 -21.46
N GLU A 36 3.34 -6.92 -21.63
CA GLU A 36 4.62 -6.30 -21.25
C GLU A 36 4.81 -6.30 -19.72
N GLU A 37 3.73 -6.15 -18.96
CA GLU A 37 3.76 -6.18 -17.50
C GLU A 37 4.02 -7.61 -17.01
N VAL A 38 3.41 -8.61 -17.65
CA VAL A 38 3.69 -10.03 -17.36
C VAL A 38 5.15 -10.38 -17.68
N GLN A 39 5.69 -9.86 -18.78
CA GLN A 39 7.12 -10.03 -19.13
C GLN A 39 8.04 -9.37 -18.09
N ALA A 40 7.69 -8.17 -17.61
CA ALA A 40 8.43 -7.53 -16.53
C ALA A 40 8.39 -8.37 -15.24
N MET A 41 7.24 -8.96 -14.88
CA MET A 41 7.15 -9.87 -13.73
C MET A 41 8.02 -11.11 -13.90
N LYS A 42 8.05 -11.71 -15.10
CA LYS A 42 8.94 -12.84 -15.39
C LYS A 42 10.42 -12.47 -15.21
N PHE A 43 10.79 -11.23 -15.55
CA PHE A 43 12.13 -10.71 -15.30
C PHE A 43 12.41 -10.55 -13.79
N LEU A 44 11.46 -10.05 -13.01
CA LEU A 44 11.60 -9.90 -11.55
C LEU A 44 11.75 -11.25 -10.84
N CYS A 45 11.14 -12.31 -11.36
CA CYS A 45 11.28 -13.67 -10.82
C CYS A 45 12.57 -14.38 -11.24
N LYS A 46 13.60 -13.66 -11.72
CA LYS A 46 14.82 -14.28 -12.29
C LYS A 46 15.59 -15.16 -11.31
N ASP A 47 15.64 -14.76 -10.06
CA ASP A 47 16.37 -15.49 -9.00
C ASP A 47 15.57 -16.66 -8.44
N LEU A 48 14.25 -16.65 -8.65
CA LEU A 48 13.33 -17.68 -8.18
C LEU A 48 13.12 -18.76 -9.24
N ILE A 49 12.85 -18.37 -10.49
CA ILE A 49 12.45 -19.29 -11.56
C ILE A 49 13.59 -19.43 -12.57
N LYS A 50 14.04 -20.67 -12.83
CA LYS A 50 15.11 -20.94 -13.80
C LYS A 50 14.70 -20.51 -15.22
N ALA A 51 15.66 -20.07 -16.04
CA ALA A 51 15.43 -19.58 -17.40
C ALA A 51 14.53 -20.50 -18.25
N ALA A 52 14.83 -21.80 -18.26
CA ALA A 52 14.06 -22.80 -19.02
C ALA A 52 12.58 -22.95 -18.59
N GLN A 53 12.24 -22.61 -17.34
CA GLN A 53 10.85 -22.58 -16.87
C GLN A 53 10.21 -21.24 -17.19
N ARG A 54 10.95 -20.11 -17.08
CA ARG A 54 10.44 -18.78 -17.43
C ARG A 54 10.02 -18.70 -18.90
N ASP A 55 10.78 -19.30 -19.80
CA ASP A 55 10.48 -19.25 -21.24
C ASP A 55 9.18 -20.00 -21.59
N LYS A 56 8.74 -20.94 -20.75
CA LYS A 56 7.50 -21.69 -20.93
C LYS A 56 6.26 -20.98 -20.42
N ILE A 57 6.41 -19.97 -19.56
CA ILE A 57 5.30 -19.22 -18.97
C ILE A 57 4.65 -18.34 -20.06
N LYS A 58 3.40 -18.61 -20.40
CA LYS A 58 2.66 -17.91 -21.46
C LYS A 58 1.91 -16.70 -20.94
N ASP A 59 1.33 -16.82 -19.75
CA ASP A 59 0.46 -15.81 -19.17
C ASP A 59 0.72 -15.63 -17.67
N PHE A 60 -0.04 -14.70 -17.08
CA PHE A 60 0.02 -14.39 -15.66
C PHE A 60 -0.43 -15.56 -14.79
N LEU A 61 -1.44 -16.35 -15.20
CA LEU A 61 -1.95 -17.47 -14.40
C LEU A 61 -0.90 -18.59 -14.27
N GLU A 62 -0.18 -18.88 -15.35
CA GLU A 62 0.93 -19.84 -15.31
C GLU A 62 2.06 -19.35 -14.39
N LEU A 63 2.37 -18.04 -14.40
CA LEU A 63 3.35 -17.45 -13.48
C LEU A 63 2.92 -17.62 -12.01
N ILE A 64 1.66 -17.29 -11.71
CA ILE A 64 1.09 -17.42 -10.36
C ILE A 64 1.11 -18.87 -9.89
N THR A 65 0.72 -19.81 -10.75
CA THR A 65 0.72 -21.24 -10.43
C THR A 65 2.11 -21.72 -9.99
N ILE A 66 3.17 -21.31 -10.71
CA ILE A 66 4.55 -21.67 -10.36
C ILE A 66 4.99 -21.03 -9.03
N LEU A 67 4.56 -19.81 -8.75
CA LEU A 67 4.89 -19.12 -7.50
C LEU A 67 4.13 -19.73 -6.30
N GLU A 68 2.90 -20.23 -6.51
CA GLU A 68 2.14 -20.99 -5.52
C GLU A 68 2.80 -22.33 -5.18
N GLU A 69 3.24 -23.08 -6.20
CA GLU A 69 3.97 -24.35 -6.01
C GLU A 69 5.26 -24.16 -5.20
N ARG A 70 5.89 -23.00 -5.35
CA ARG A 70 7.10 -22.61 -4.61
C ARG A 70 6.81 -21.97 -3.25
N LYS A 71 5.54 -21.80 -2.89
CA LYS A 71 5.05 -21.17 -1.64
C LYS A 71 5.46 -19.70 -1.46
N GLU A 72 5.82 -19.02 -2.55
CA GLU A 72 6.15 -17.60 -2.53
C GLU A 72 4.88 -16.74 -2.42
N ILE A 73 3.76 -17.25 -2.96
CA ILE A 73 2.45 -16.61 -2.88
C ILE A 73 1.36 -17.63 -2.49
N SER A 74 0.33 -17.14 -1.80
CA SER A 74 -0.88 -17.90 -1.46
C SER A 74 -2.02 -16.95 -1.08
N SER A 75 -3.21 -17.49 -0.81
CA SER A 75 -4.34 -16.73 -0.26
C SER A 75 -4.04 -16.06 1.09
N GLU A 76 -3.03 -16.57 1.82
CA GLU A 76 -2.56 -16.04 3.10
C GLU A 76 -1.33 -15.12 2.95
N ASN A 77 -0.57 -15.29 1.86
CA ASN A 77 0.66 -14.55 1.60
C ASN A 77 0.64 -13.94 0.20
N ILE A 78 0.13 -12.71 0.10
CA ILE A 78 0.08 -11.95 -1.15
C ILE A 78 1.21 -10.92 -1.29
N LYS A 79 2.16 -10.89 -0.35
CA LYS A 79 3.19 -9.84 -0.29
C LYS A 79 4.09 -9.82 -1.52
N PHE A 80 4.54 -11.00 -1.93
CA PHE A 80 5.39 -11.12 -3.11
C PHE A 80 4.62 -10.79 -4.40
N LEU A 81 3.34 -11.17 -4.48
CA LEU A 81 2.45 -10.77 -5.58
C LEU A 81 2.32 -9.24 -5.66
N LEU A 82 2.09 -8.55 -4.53
CA LEU A 82 2.03 -7.10 -4.47
C LEU A 82 3.34 -6.44 -4.91
N TYR A 83 4.48 -6.99 -4.52
CA TYR A 83 5.79 -6.53 -4.98
C TYR A 83 5.90 -6.65 -6.51
N LEU A 84 5.52 -7.79 -7.09
CA LEU A 84 5.55 -7.97 -8.55
C LEU A 84 4.63 -6.98 -9.27
N LEU A 85 3.39 -6.84 -8.81
CA LEU A 85 2.41 -5.90 -9.38
C LEU A 85 2.92 -4.46 -9.31
N THR A 86 3.51 -4.06 -8.19
CA THR A 86 4.04 -2.70 -8.00
C THR A 86 5.16 -2.38 -8.96
N ASN A 87 6.14 -3.27 -9.06
CA ASN A 87 7.33 -3.02 -9.86
C ASN A 87 7.08 -3.25 -11.36
N ALA A 88 6.19 -4.17 -11.74
CA ALA A 88 5.91 -4.46 -13.14
C ALA A 88 4.91 -3.49 -13.78
N THR A 89 3.92 -3.00 -13.04
CA THR A 89 2.86 -2.12 -13.58
C THR A 89 3.17 -0.64 -13.42
N LYS A 90 4.31 -0.29 -12.81
CA LYS A 90 4.72 1.09 -12.52
C LYS A 90 3.67 1.89 -11.72
N GLY A 91 2.95 1.24 -10.80
CA GLY A 91 1.95 1.94 -9.99
C GLY A 91 0.55 2.04 -10.61
N ARG A 92 0.17 1.19 -11.57
CA ARG A 92 -1.11 1.32 -12.31
C ARG A 92 -2.32 1.11 -11.40
N ARG A 93 -3.07 2.19 -11.14
CA ARG A 93 -4.09 2.26 -10.08
C ARG A 93 -5.18 1.19 -10.18
N ASP A 94 -5.67 0.88 -11.37
CA ASP A 94 -6.70 -0.14 -11.62
C ASP A 94 -6.26 -1.55 -11.16
N VAL A 95 -4.97 -1.89 -11.34
CA VAL A 95 -4.40 -3.18 -10.89
C VAL A 95 -4.35 -3.24 -9.38
N PHE A 96 -4.05 -2.12 -8.75
CA PHE A 96 -4.03 -2.03 -7.31
C PHE A 96 -5.45 -2.12 -6.76
N ASP A 97 -6.39 -1.31 -7.26
CA ASP A 97 -7.80 -1.31 -6.84
C ASP A 97 -8.41 -2.73 -6.95
N ALA A 98 -8.03 -3.50 -7.97
CA ALA A 98 -8.38 -4.91 -8.14
C ALA A 98 -7.91 -5.82 -6.99
N VAL A 99 -6.73 -5.56 -6.42
CA VAL A 99 -6.19 -6.31 -5.25
C VAL A 99 -6.78 -5.81 -3.94
N HIS A 100 -7.23 -4.57 -3.90
CA HIS A 100 -7.86 -3.95 -2.74
C HIS A 100 -9.29 -4.46 -2.53
N GLU A 101 -10.03 -4.67 -3.63
CA GLU A 101 -11.38 -5.23 -3.63
C GLU A 101 -11.43 -6.73 -3.21
N TYR A 102 -10.27 -7.40 -3.18
CA TYR A 102 -10.10 -8.74 -2.60
C TYR A 102 -10.25 -8.78 -1.06
N GLN A 103 -10.34 -7.63 -0.36
CA GLN A 103 -10.70 -7.56 1.06
C GLN A 103 -12.21 -7.32 1.25
N PRO A 104 -12.99 -8.29 1.75
CA PRO A 104 -14.45 -8.13 1.78
C PRO A 104 -14.95 -7.71 3.16
N GLN A 105 -15.46 -6.49 3.20
CA GLN A 105 -16.76 -6.01 3.74
C GLN A 105 -17.46 -6.67 4.95
N ASP A 106 -16.82 -7.50 5.77
CA ASP A 106 -17.38 -7.91 7.06
C ASP A 106 -16.43 -7.54 8.21
N GLU A 107 -16.39 -6.25 8.52
CA GLU A 107 -16.36 -5.73 9.90
C GLU A 107 -16.62 -4.23 9.82
N THR A 108 -17.72 -3.79 10.43
CA THR A 108 -18.01 -2.38 10.69
C THR A 108 -16.94 -1.80 11.62
N VAL A 109 -15.86 -1.30 11.04
CA VAL A 109 -14.98 -0.33 11.70
C VAL A 109 -14.40 0.57 10.61
N ASP A 110 -14.55 1.88 10.78
CA ASP A 110 -13.96 2.91 9.93
C ASP A 110 -12.49 2.59 9.62
N ALA A 111 -12.21 2.03 8.44
CA ALA A 111 -10.87 1.69 8.01
C ALA A 111 -10.76 1.80 6.49
N THR A 112 -10.14 2.90 6.06
CA THR A 112 -9.66 3.10 4.70
C THR A 112 -8.54 2.07 4.42
N PRO A 113 -8.54 1.33 3.31
CA PRO A 113 -7.76 0.08 3.31
C PRO A 113 -6.31 0.31 2.90
N GLU A 114 -5.42 -0.16 3.77
CA GLU A 114 -3.97 -0.06 3.72
C GLU A 114 -3.36 -1.13 2.76
N TYR A 115 -2.63 -0.67 1.74
CA TYR A 115 -1.64 -1.45 0.98
C TYR A 115 -0.44 -1.85 1.87
N PRO A 116 0.36 -2.87 1.49
CA PRO A 116 1.03 -3.77 2.43
C PRO A 116 2.04 -3.03 3.31
N ALA A 117 2.06 -3.41 4.58
CA ALA A 117 3.02 -2.94 5.57
C ALA A 117 4.48 -3.16 5.12
N GLN A 118 5.08 -2.15 4.47
CA GLN A 118 6.31 -1.58 5.01
C GLN A 118 5.97 -1.30 6.47
N ARG A 119 6.69 -1.90 7.43
CA ARG A 119 6.45 -1.67 8.87
C ARG A 119 6.25 -0.17 9.08
N ASP A 120 5.01 0.24 9.36
CA ASP A 120 4.68 1.62 9.62
C ASP A 120 5.28 1.93 10.99
N TYR A 121 6.53 2.43 10.99
CA TYR A 121 7.15 3.05 12.16
C TYR A 121 6.56 4.44 12.43
N THR A 122 5.45 4.78 11.77
CA THR A 122 4.64 5.94 12.11
C THR A 122 4.09 5.74 13.52
N ASN A 123 4.69 6.46 14.48
CA ASN A 123 4.21 6.56 15.85
C ASN A 123 2.66 6.66 15.81
N PRO A 124 1.91 5.82 16.55
CA PRO A 124 0.45 5.86 16.59
C PRO A 124 -0.13 7.26 16.78
N GLU A 125 0.57 8.13 17.53
CA GLU A 125 0.21 9.53 17.77
C GLU A 125 0.25 10.41 16.52
N LEU A 126 1.00 10.02 15.49
CA LEU A 126 1.14 10.77 14.23
C LEU A 126 0.11 10.36 13.19
N ARG A 127 -0.62 9.25 13.37
CA ARG A 127 -1.59 8.75 12.39
C ARG A 127 -2.67 9.80 12.07
N GLN A 128 -3.34 10.32 13.10
CA GLN A 128 -4.40 11.32 12.93
C GLN A 128 -3.88 12.67 12.39
N PRO A 129 -2.73 13.21 12.88
CA PRO A 129 -2.06 14.35 12.27
C PRO A 129 -1.80 14.20 10.77
N ILE A 130 -1.28 13.05 10.35
CA ILE A 130 -0.93 12.79 8.96
C ILE A 130 -2.18 12.71 8.09
N GLU A 131 -3.25 12.06 8.55
CA GLU A 131 -4.51 12.00 7.80
C GLU A 131 -5.16 13.39 7.63
N LEU A 132 -5.10 14.25 8.66
CA LEU A 132 -5.54 15.63 8.54
C LEU A 132 -4.74 16.38 7.47
N LEU A 133 -3.41 16.24 7.49
CA LEU A 133 -2.51 16.88 6.53
C LEU A 133 -2.76 16.38 5.11
N LYS A 134 -2.86 15.07 4.88
CA LYS A 134 -3.23 14.48 3.58
C LYS A 134 -4.52 15.07 3.03
N ARG A 135 -5.51 15.31 3.90
CA ARG A 135 -6.81 15.84 3.50
C ARG A 135 -6.81 17.34 3.24
N LYS A 136 -6.02 18.14 3.97
CA LYS A 136 -6.18 19.60 4.02
C LYS A 136 -4.95 20.42 3.59
N LEU A 137 -3.78 19.81 3.41
CA LEU A 137 -2.54 20.53 3.07
C LEU A 137 -2.55 21.03 1.62
N GLY A 138 -3.09 20.26 0.68
CA GLY A 138 -3.34 20.71 -0.69
C GLY A 138 -2.05 21.13 -1.42
N ARG A 139 -2.07 22.29 -2.08
CA ARG A 139 -0.98 22.75 -2.96
C ARG A 139 0.31 23.14 -2.23
N ASP A 140 0.23 23.42 -0.93
CA ASP A 140 1.37 23.85 -0.10
C ASP A 140 2.30 22.68 0.28
N TRP A 141 1.96 21.45 -0.12
CA TRP A 141 2.65 20.24 0.31
C TRP A 141 4.15 20.26 0.00
N ARG A 142 4.57 20.79 -1.15
CA ARG A 142 5.99 20.86 -1.54
C ARG A 142 6.80 21.69 -0.56
N PHE A 143 6.29 22.86 -0.18
CA PHE A 143 6.94 23.73 0.79
C PHE A 143 6.95 23.10 2.18
N PHE A 144 5.88 22.39 2.53
CA PHE A 144 5.75 21.72 3.82
C PHE A 144 6.79 20.62 3.98
N VAL A 145 6.90 19.72 3.00
CA VAL A 145 7.83 18.58 3.09
C VAL A 145 9.29 19.00 2.89
N ARG A 146 9.54 20.07 2.11
CA ARG A 146 10.86 20.70 2.05
C ARG A 146 11.30 21.22 3.42
N TYR A 147 10.39 21.82 4.19
CA TYR A 147 10.70 22.25 5.56
C TYR A 147 10.98 21.07 6.50
N LEU A 148 10.28 19.96 6.29
CA LEU A 148 10.56 18.71 7.03
C LEU A 148 11.93 18.10 6.66
N GLY A 149 12.56 18.56 5.58
CA GLY A 149 13.89 18.13 5.15
C GLY A 149 13.90 17.14 4.01
N VAL A 150 12.75 16.88 3.37
CA VAL A 150 12.68 16.09 2.13
C VAL A 150 13.33 16.90 1.00
N ASP A 151 14.23 16.28 0.23
CA ASP A 151 14.98 16.96 -0.81
C ASP A 151 14.12 17.26 -2.06
N ASP A 152 14.55 18.26 -2.82
CA ASP A 152 13.83 18.71 -4.02
C ASP A 152 13.76 17.62 -5.11
N VAL A 153 14.74 16.73 -5.18
CA VAL A 153 14.75 15.64 -6.18
C VAL A 153 13.67 14.62 -5.82
N GLU A 154 13.54 14.25 -4.55
CA GLU A 154 12.44 13.39 -4.10
C GLU A 154 11.06 14.04 -4.25
N ILE A 155 10.95 15.34 -3.97
CA ILE A 155 9.70 16.10 -4.18
C ILE A 155 9.28 16.06 -5.66
N ASP A 156 10.21 16.30 -6.58
CA ASP A 156 9.94 16.27 -8.03
C ASP A 156 9.62 14.85 -8.50
N ASN A 157 10.37 13.84 -8.05
CA ASN A 157 10.09 12.43 -8.34
C ASN A 157 8.68 12.02 -7.88
N LEU A 158 8.24 12.47 -6.69
CA LEU A 158 6.89 12.23 -6.20
C LEU A 158 5.82 12.96 -7.02
N ALA A 159 6.11 14.19 -7.43
CA ALA A 159 5.22 14.94 -8.30
C ALA A 159 5.02 14.24 -9.66
N ASP A 160 6.10 13.73 -10.25
CA ASP A 160 6.09 13.05 -11.54
C ASP A 160 5.49 11.64 -11.46
N ALA A 161 5.73 10.92 -10.37
CA ALA A 161 5.15 9.60 -10.14
C ALA A 161 3.64 9.66 -9.84
N TYR A 162 3.15 10.75 -9.25
CA TYR A 162 1.77 10.91 -8.82
C TYR A 162 1.12 12.21 -9.30
N PRO A 163 1.12 12.55 -10.60
CA PRO A 163 0.88 13.91 -11.11
C PRO A 163 -0.53 14.48 -10.88
N ARG A 164 -1.47 13.64 -10.43
CA ARG A 164 -2.87 14.02 -10.12
C ARG A 164 -3.32 13.60 -8.73
N ASP A 165 -2.44 13.04 -7.93
CA ASP A 165 -2.77 12.55 -6.59
C ASP A 165 -1.95 13.28 -5.53
N VAL A 166 -2.38 14.49 -5.21
CA VAL A 166 -1.74 15.33 -4.19
C VAL A 166 -1.80 14.67 -2.82
N LYS A 167 -2.85 13.87 -2.53
CA LYS A 167 -2.95 13.16 -1.24
C LYS A 167 -1.85 12.12 -1.11
N GLU A 168 -1.59 11.37 -2.18
CA GLU A 168 -0.54 10.37 -2.20
C GLU A 168 0.86 11.01 -2.23
N GLN A 169 1.04 12.14 -2.93
CA GLN A 169 2.27 12.95 -2.84
C GLN A 169 2.57 13.35 -1.39
N ILE A 170 1.57 13.87 -0.66
CA ILE A 170 1.69 14.24 0.75
C ILE A 170 2.03 13.03 1.62
N HIS A 171 1.29 11.93 1.45
CA HIS A 171 1.46 10.72 2.25
C HIS A 171 2.88 10.15 2.12
N ARG A 172 3.37 10.05 0.88
CA ARG A 172 4.70 9.49 0.61
C ARG A 172 5.83 10.40 1.06
N ALA A 173 5.72 11.70 0.82
CA ALA A 173 6.72 12.65 1.28
C ALA A 173 6.83 12.69 2.81
N ILE A 174 5.70 12.61 3.53
CA ILE A 174 5.75 12.48 5.00
C ILE A 174 6.33 11.12 5.41
N LYS A 175 6.02 10.03 4.71
CA LYS A 175 6.64 8.72 4.99
C LYS A 175 8.16 8.71 4.79
N ILE A 176 8.66 9.37 3.75
CA ILE A 176 10.10 9.57 3.54
C ILE A 176 10.71 10.25 4.77
N TYR A 177 10.16 11.40 5.16
CA TYR A 177 10.59 12.13 6.36
C TYR A 177 10.65 11.24 7.61
N LEU A 178 9.59 10.47 7.86
CA LEU A 178 9.51 9.60 9.03
C LEU A 178 10.54 8.47 9.00
N ASN A 179 10.78 7.89 7.82
CA ASN A 179 11.74 6.80 7.65
C ASN A 179 13.20 7.26 7.84
N GLU A 180 13.50 8.50 7.45
CA GLU A 180 14.83 9.09 7.65
C GLU A 180 15.08 9.48 9.11
N LYS A 181 14.09 10.06 9.79
CA LYS A 181 14.24 10.52 11.19
C LYS A 181 13.97 9.47 12.27
N ARG A 182 13.43 8.28 11.92
CA ARG A 182 13.17 7.06 12.72
C ARG A 182 12.59 7.24 14.14
N GLU A 183 13.31 7.90 15.05
CA GLU A 183 13.00 8.08 16.47
C GLU A 183 12.84 9.56 16.90
N ARG A 184 13.23 10.52 16.06
CA ARG A 184 13.15 11.96 16.38
C ARG A 184 11.90 12.66 15.84
N SER A 185 11.10 11.95 15.05
CA SER A 185 9.92 12.52 14.40
C SER A 185 8.82 12.80 15.41
N SER A 186 8.49 14.08 15.62
CA SER A 186 7.48 14.53 16.56
C SER A 186 6.31 15.22 15.87
N LYS A 187 5.13 15.21 16.53
CA LYS A 187 3.97 16.03 16.15
C LYS A 187 4.37 17.51 16.07
N GLN A 188 5.33 17.93 16.90
CA GLN A 188 5.86 19.28 16.90
C GLN A 188 6.51 19.67 15.57
N ASP A 189 7.24 18.75 14.92
CA ASP A 189 7.86 19.03 13.63
C ASP A 189 6.80 19.32 12.55
N LEU A 190 5.68 18.58 12.59
CA LEU A 190 4.55 18.80 11.69
C LEU A 190 3.88 20.15 11.96
N ILE A 191 3.75 20.55 13.23
CA ILE A 191 3.20 21.85 13.64
C ILE A 191 4.11 22.98 13.14
N ASP A 192 5.41 22.88 13.36
CA ASP A 192 6.38 23.90 12.97
C ASP A 192 6.47 24.02 11.45
N ALA A 193 6.39 22.90 10.73
CA ALA A 193 6.28 22.90 9.28
C ALA A 193 5.00 23.61 8.80
N CYS A 194 3.85 23.35 9.44
CA CYS A 194 2.59 24.06 9.15
C CYS A 194 2.71 25.57 9.35
N LYS A 195 3.34 26.00 10.45
CA LYS A 195 3.57 27.42 10.75
C LYS A 195 4.44 28.07 9.69
N ASN A 196 5.50 27.39 9.24
CA ASN A 196 6.41 27.91 8.21
C ASN A 196 5.73 28.07 6.85
N VAL A 197 4.86 27.14 6.47
CA VAL A 197 4.04 27.29 5.24
C VAL A 197 2.81 28.18 5.41
N LYS A 198 2.72 28.92 6.52
CA LYS A 198 1.62 29.84 6.86
C LYS A 198 0.25 29.17 6.98
N ARG A 199 0.19 27.85 7.17
CA ARG A 199 -1.03 27.08 7.44
C ARG A 199 -1.33 27.04 8.94
N MET A 200 -1.58 28.23 9.49
CA MET A 200 -1.90 28.41 10.91
C MET A 200 -3.22 27.72 11.31
N ASP A 201 -4.12 27.50 10.36
CA ASP A 201 -5.34 26.72 10.52
C ASP A 201 -5.01 25.25 10.86
N LEU A 202 -4.07 24.65 10.13
CA LEU A 202 -3.65 23.26 10.37
C LEU A 202 -2.78 23.17 11.63
N ALA A 203 -1.88 24.12 11.84
CA ALA A 203 -1.07 24.16 13.05
C ALA A 203 -1.94 24.17 14.32
N ARG A 204 -2.97 25.02 14.38
CA ARG A 204 -3.90 25.06 15.52
C ARG A 204 -4.68 23.76 15.70
N LYS A 205 -5.12 23.13 14.60
CA LYS A 205 -5.82 21.84 14.65
C LYS A 205 -4.93 20.73 15.19
N LEU A 206 -3.66 20.70 14.78
CA LEU A 206 -2.67 19.76 15.30
C LEU A 206 -2.31 20.02 16.78
N GLU A 207 -2.27 21.28 17.20
CA GLU A 207 -2.06 21.66 18.61
C GLU A 207 -3.25 21.29 19.50
N ALA A 208 -4.47 21.42 18.97
CA ALA A 208 -5.73 21.14 19.69
C ALA A 208 -6.20 19.68 19.57
N ASP A 209 -5.47 18.82 18.84
CA ASP A 209 -5.87 17.45 18.50
C ASP A 209 -7.28 17.37 17.87
N ASP A 210 -7.63 18.39 17.06
CA ASP A 210 -8.90 18.48 16.32
C ASP A 210 -8.71 17.99 14.87
N PHE A 211 -9.02 16.71 14.65
CA PHE A 211 -8.81 16.03 13.36
C PHE A 211 -10.06 15.96 12.46
N ASN A 212 -11.14 16.70 12.81
CA ASN A 212 -12.37 16.77 12.01
C ASN A 212 -12.24 17.72 10.79
#